data_AF-A0A5P9EWU0-F1
#
_entry.id   AF-A0A5P9EWU0-F1
#
_cell.length_a   1.000
_cell.length_b   1.000
_cell.length_c   1.000
_cell.angle_alpha   90.00
_cell.angle_beta   90.00
_cell.angle_gamma   90.00
#
_symmetry.space_group_name_H-M   'P 1'
#
loop_
_entity.id
_entity.type
_entity.pdbx_description
1 polymer ?
#
loop_
_entity_poly.entity_id
_entity_poly.type
_entity_poly.pdbx_seq_one_letter_code
_entity_poly.pdbx_strand_id
1 'polypeptide(L)'
;MLELPIVHLIAYFVWSPTAANIISFLSILGLLFLISDYRSMSRRPVSITVDSLVVRYGIFHSKTIPLEDIQSINKSNGYIERRGGVKRYNLFGNPNVVVEVKLKNESIEKVYIGLDHPEIFIASLDRAAKAS
;
A
#
# COMPACT_ATOMS: atom_id res chain seq x y z
N MET A 1 -3.92 9.71 -23.31
CA MET A 1 -2.56 9.60 -23.87
C MET A 1 -2.42 10.26 -25.25
N LEU A 2 -3.48 10.36 -26.07
CA LEU A 2 -3.43 11.03 -27.38
C LEU A 2 -3.52 12.58 -27.32
N GLU A 3 -3.73 13.15 -26.13
CA GLU A 3 -3.94 14.60 -25.96
C GLU A 3 -2.64 15.40 -25.76
N LEU A 4 -1.57 14.76 -25.27
CA LEU A 4 -0.29 15.41 -24.99
C LEU A 4 0.36 16.09 -26.21
N PRO A 5 0.38 15.48 -27.43
CA PRO A 5 0.96 16.12 -28.60
C PRO A 5 0.18 17.36 -29.04
N ILE A 6 -1.15 17.31 -28.95
CA ILE A 6 -2.05 18.39 -29.37
C ILE A 6 -1.94 19.57 -28.41
N VAL A 7 -1.95 19.30 -27.10
CA VAL A 7 -1.79 20.34 -26.07
C VAL A 7 -0.39 20.98 -26.14
N HIS A 8 0.66 20.20 -26.41
CA HIS A 8 2.01 20.74 -26.60
C HIS A 8 2.10 21.65 -27.83
N LEU A 9 1.50 21.25 -28.95
CA LEU A 9 1.43 22.07 -30.18
C LEU A 9 0.68 23.38 -29.94
N ILE A 10 -0.45 23.34 -29.22
CA ILE A 10 -1.23 24.54 -28.88
C ILE A 10 -0.41 25.44 -27.94
N ALA A 11 0.23 24.90 -26.90
CA ALA A 11 1.06 25.68 -25.98
C ALA A 11 2.27 26.33 -26.66
N TYR A 12 2.89 25.62 -27.62
CA TYR A 12 4.00 26.12 -28.42
C TYR A 12 3.59 27.33 -29.27
N PHE A 13 2.40 27.29 -29.87
CA PHE A 13 1.91 28.35 -30.78
C PHE A 13 1.20 29.51 -30.07
N VAL A 14 0.48 29.25 -28.98
CA VAL A 14 -0.39 30.23 -28.31
C VAL A 14 0.33 30.96 -27.18
N TRP A 15 1.37 30.38 -26.58
CA TRP A 15 1.99 30.94 -25.37
C TRP A 15 3.50 31.18 -25.48
N SER A 16 4.30 30.12 -25.58
CA SER A 16 5.76 30.24 -25.79
C SER A 16 6.41 28.88 -26.05
N PRO A 17 7.33 28.77 -27.01
CA PRO A 17 8.16 27.58 -27.25
C PRO A 17 8.93 27.08 -26.01
N THR A 18 9.39 27.98 -25.15
CA THR A 18 10.13 27.60 -23.93
C THR A 18 9.22 26.98 -22.88
N ALA A 19 8.00 27.51 -22.72
CA ALA A 19 7.01 26.97 -21.79
C ALA A 19 6.58 25.55 -22.18
N ALA A 20 6.36 25.29 -23.48
CA ALA A 20 5.99 23.97 -23.98
C ALA A 20 7.07 22.91 -23.67
N ASN A 21 8.34 23.26 -23.82
CA ASN A 21 9.46 22.38 -23.48
C ASN A 21 9.56 22.09 -21.97
N ILE A 22 9.36 23.12 -21.13
CA ILE A 22 9.33 22.96 -19.67
C ILE A 22 8.21 22.00 -19.25
N ILE A 23 7.01 22.17 -19.80
CA ILE A 23 5.85 21.31 -19.50
C ILE A 23 6.13 19.86 -19.91
N SER A 24 6.77 19.66 -21.06
CA SER A 24 7.13 18.31 -21.54
C SER A 24 8.15 17.64 -20.64
N PHE A 25 9.19 18.38 -20.25
CA PHE A 25 10.19 17.88 -19.33
C PHE A 25 9.57 17.54 -17.96
N LEU A 26 8.72 18.42 -17.44
CA LEU A 26 8.02 18.19 -16.18
C LEU A 26 7.05 17.00 -16.24
N SER A 27 6.42 16.76 -17.39
CA SER A 27 5.57 15.59 -17.63
C SER A 27 6.37 14.29 -17.63
N ILE A 28 7.54 14.26 -18.27
CA ILE A 28 8.45 13.11 -18.24
C ILE A 28 8.94 12.85 -16.81
N LEU A 29 9.34 13.89 -16.09
CA LEU A 29 9.73 13.76 -14.68
C LEU A 29 8.60 13.23 -13.81
N GLY A 30 7.37 13.73 -14.00
CA GLY A 30 6.18 13.24 -13.30
C GLY A 30 5.92 11.76 -13.58
N LEU A 31 6.09 11.31 -14.83
CA LEU A 31 5.97 9.91 -15.19
C LEU A 31 7.04 9.04 -14.51
N LEU A 32 8.30 9.49 -14.50
CA LEU A 32 9.38 8.80 -13.79
C LEU A 32 9.12 8.71 -12.28
N PHE A 33 8.58 9.77 -11.68
CA PHE A 33 8.20 9.79 -10.27
C PHE A 33 7.09 8.76 -9.99
N LEU A 34 6.04 8.71 -10.80
CA LEU A 34 4.95 7.72 -10.67
C LEU A 34 5.45 6.28 -10.83
N ILE A 35 6.34 6.03 -11.79
CA ILE A 35 6.95 4.70 -11.98
C ILE A 35 7.78 4.32 -10.76
N SER A 36 8.52 5.26 -10.20
CA SER A 36 9.35 5.04 -9.01
C SER A 36 8.50 4.73 -7.78
N ASP A 37 7.40 5.46 -7.58
CA ASP A 37 6.45 5.23 -6.50
C ASP A 37 5.77 3.85 -6.65
N TYR A 38 5.27 3.54 -7.84
CA TYR A 38 4.68 2.24 -8.16
C TYR A 38 5.65 1.07 -7.89
N ARG A 39 6.91 1.22 -8.31
CA ARG A 39 7.93 0.19 -8.11
C ARG A 39 8.35 0.04 -6.64
N SER A 40 8.34 1.12 -5.87
CA SER A 40 8.57 1.08 -4.42
C SER A 40 7.48 0.29 -3.70
N MET A 41 6.22 0.51 -4.10
CA MET A 41 5.05 -0.19 -3.53
C MET A 41 5.01 -1.69 -3.87
N SER A 42 5.46 -2.09 -5.07
CA SER A 42 5.38 -3.47 -5.56
C SER A 42 6.33 -4.45 -4.87
N ARG A 43 7.40 -3.98 -4.20
CA ARG A 43 8.54 -4.86 -3.86
C ARG A 43 8.44 -5.71 -2.59
N ARG A 44 7.38 -5.62 -1.77
CA ARG A 44 6.97 -6.55 -0.68
C ARG A 44 6.28 -5.73 0.43
N PRO A 45 4.94 -5.60 0.38
CA PRO A 45 4.24 -4.82 1.38
C PRO A 45 4.15 -5.53 2.74
N VAL A 46 4.42 -6.84 2.83
CA VAL A 46 4.32 -7.59 4.08
C VAL A 46 5.49 -8.54 4.24
N SER A 47 6.03 -8.63 5.45
CA SER A 47 7.11 -9.55 5.82
C SER A 47 6.83 -10.13 7.21
N ILE A 48 6.94 -11.45 7.34
CA ILE A 48 6.85 -12.16 8.61
C ILE A 48 8.27 -12.41 9.08
N THR A 49 8.61 -11.89 10.25
CA THR A 49 9.89 -12.11 10.95
C THR A 49 9.66 -13.15 12.05
N VAL A 50 10.72 -13.58 12.73
CA VAL A 50 10.64 -14.55 13.85
C VAL A 50 9.67 -14.07 14.93
N ASP A 51 9.72 -12.79 15.32
CA ASP A 51 8.94 -12.28 16.45
C ASP A 51 7.87 -11.24 16.05
N SER A 52 7.86 -10.80 14.78
CA SER A 52 7.00 -9.70 14.35
C SER A 52 6.55 -9.76 12.89
N LEU A 53 5.31 -9.30 12.68
CA LEU A 53 4.74 -9.01 11.37
C LEU A 53 5.00 -7.55 11.00
N VAL A 54 5.73 -7.35 9.90
CA VAL A 54 6.04 -6.01 9.38
C VAL A 54 5.20 -5.75 8.15
N VAL A 55 4.31 -4.76 8.25
CA VAL A 55 3.49 -4.26 7.14
C VAL A 55 4.08 -2.95 6.64
N ARG A 56 4.67 -2.98 5.45
CA ARG A 56 5.30 -1.85 4.75
C ARG A 56 4.35 -1.33 3.68
N TYR A 57 4.01 -0.05 3.71
CA TYR A 57 3.06 0.51 2.75
C TYR A 57 3.62 1.73 2.03
N GLY A 58 4.43 1.49 1.00
CA GLY A 58 5.03 2.54 0.16
C GLY A 58 5.75 3.61 0.99
N ILE A 59 5.47 4.89 0.68
CA ILE A 59 6.03 6.07 1.37
C ILE A 59 5.45 6.25 2.79
N PHE A 60 4.36 5.56 3.14
CA PHE A 60 3.73 5.68 4.46
C PHE A 60 4.44 4.85 5.54
N HIS A 61 4.18 5.21 6.80
CA HIS A 61 4.74 4.54 7.97
C HIS A 61 4.59 3.02 7.90
N SER A 62 5.72 2.32 7.99
CA SER A 62 5.75 0.88 8.22
C SER A 62 5.21 0.59 9.62
N LYS A 63 4.36 -0.43 9.73
CA LYS A 63 3.83 -0.90 11.01
C LYS A 63 4.44 -2.24 11.35
N THR A 64 5.07 -2.31 12.52
CA THR A 64 5.56 -3.56 13.10
C THR A 64 4.58 -4.00 14.17
N ILE A 65 4.09 -5.22 14.06
CA ILE A 65 3.13 -5.84 14.96
C ILE A 65 3.82 -7.07 15.57
N PRO A 66 4.08 -7.11 16.88
CA PRO A 66 4.58 -8.31 17.55
C PRO A 66 3.62 -9.49 17.36
N LEU A 67 4.15 -10.69 17.14
CA LEU A 67 3.29 -11.88 16.96
C LEU A 67 2.47 -12.20 18.22
N GLU A 68 2.99 -11.88 19.40
CA GLU A 68 2.31 -11.99 20.70
C GLU A 68 1.04 -11.14 20.81
N ASP A 69 0.98 -10.00 20.09
CA ASP A 69 -0.15 -9.09 20.12
C ASP A 69 -1.25 -9.50 19.12
N ILE A 70 -0.99 -10.49 18.27
CA ILE A 70 -1.95 -10.96 17.26
C ILE A 70 -2.96 -11.90 17.92
N GLN A 71 -4.21 -11.44 18.01
CA GLN A 71 -5.29 -12.21 18.60
C GLN A 71 -5.92 -13.19 17.61
N SER A 72 -6.14 -12.74 16.38
CA SER A 72 -6.75 -13.57 15.35
C SER A 72 -6.35 -13.11 13.94
N ILE A 73 -6.34 -14.04 13.00
CA ILE A 73 -6.19 -13.76 11.58
C ILE A 73 -7.32 -14.45 10.81
N ASN A 74 -8.02 -13.68 9.97
CA ASN A 74 -9.15 -14.18 9.20
C ASN A 74 -9.13 -13.65 7.77
N LYS A 75 -9.80 -14.36 6.87
CA LYS A 75 -10.09 -13.81 5.54
C LYS A 75 -11.12 -12.71 5.67
N SER A 76 -10.86 -11.58 5.02
CA SER A 76 -11.80 -10.49 4.86
C SER A 76 -12.38 -10.55 3.44
N ASN A 77 -13.65 -10.22 3.27
CA ASN A 77 -14.20 -10.03 1.95
C ASN A 77 -15.13 -8.81 1.95
N GLY A 78 -15.04 -7.99 0.91
CA GLY A 78 -15.88 -6.80 0.74
C GLY A 78 -15.25 -5.49 1.21
N TYR A 79 -16.05 -4.44 1.11
CA TYR A 79 -15.65 -3.07 1.42
C TYR A 79 -15.63 -2.85 2.94
N ILE A 80 -14.57 -2.22 3.43
CA ILE A 80 -14.38 -1.90 4.84
C ILE A 80 -14.42 -0.39 5.03
N GLU A 81 -15.30 0.09 5.90
CA GLU A 81 -15.43 1.52 6.20
C GLU A 81 -14.26 2.06 7.03
N ARG A 82 -13.96 3.36 6.89
CA ARG A 82 -13.01 4.04 7.77
C ARG A 82 -13.68 4.32 9.11
N ARG A 83 -13.17 3.72 10.19
CA ARG A 83 -13.57 4.04 11.57
C ARG A 83 -12.37 3.97 12.51
N GLY A 84 -12.52 4.51 13.71
CA GLY A 84 -11.51 4.34 14.77
C GLY A 84 -11.26 2.86 15.07
N GLY A 85 -9.99 2.49 15.29
CA GLY A 85 -9.58 1.09 15.48
C GLY A 85 -9.47 0.26 14.20
N VAL A 86 -9.75 0.83 13.01
CA VAL A 86 -9.56 0.16 11.72
C VAL A 86 -8.40 0.80 10.95
N LYS A 87 -7.39 0.02 10.61
CA LYS A 87 -6.32 0.43 9.68
C LYS A 87 -6.37 -0.40 8.42
N ARG A 88 -6.24 0.28 7.28
CA ARG A 88 -6.28 -0.35 5.96
C ARG A 88 -4.94 -0.15 5.27
N TYR A 89 -4.29 -1.27 5.03
CA TYR A 89 -3.06 -1.41 4.27
C TYR A 89 -3.42 -2.07 2.93
N ASN A 90 -4.31 -1.40 2.19
CA ASN A 90 -4.63 -1.69 0.81
C ASN A 90 -4.50 -0.39 0.00
N LEU A 91 -3.87 -0.47 -1.17
CA LEU A 91 -3.63 0.70 -2.02
C LEU A 91 -4.85 0.91 -2.93
N PHE A 92 -5.34 -0.21 -3.45
CA PHE A 92 -6.51 -0.31 -4.30
C PHE A 92 -7.27 -1.60 -3.99
N GLY A 93 -8.55 -1.64 -4.39
CA GLY A 93 -9.40 -2.82 -4.22
C GLY A 93 -9.88 -3.05 -2.79
N ASN A 94 -10.49 -4.21 -2.54
CA ASN A 94 -10.97 -4.61 -1.22
C ASN A 94 -9.90 -5.45 -0.50
N PRO A 95 -9.64 -5.21 0.80
CA PRO A 95 -8.69 -6.02 1.56
C PRO A 95 -9.24 -7.43 1.76
N ASN A 96 -8.36 -8.42 1.63
CA ASN A 96 -8.73 -9.83 1.67
C ASN A 96 -8.25 -10.57 2.93
N VAL A 97 -7.47 -9.90 3.78
CA VAL A 97 -7.05 -10.42 5.09
C VAL A 97 -7.32 -9.37 6.16
N VAL A 98 -7.74 -9.84 7.34
CA VAL A 98 -7.84 -9.03 8.56
C VAL A 98 -7.00 -9.67 9.65
N VAL A 99 -6.19 -8.85 10.31
CA VAL A 99 -5.40 -9.21 11.48
C VAL A 99 -5.94 -8.39 12.65
N GLU A 100 -6.41 -9.07 13.69
CA GLU A 100 -6.85 -8.43 14.93
C GLU A 100 -5.67 -8.36 15.89
N VAL A 101 -5.32 -7.15 16.29
CA VAL A 101 -4.17 -6.86 17.14
C VAL A 101 -4.66 -6.29 18.46
N LYS A 102 -4.21 -6.87 19.57
CA LYS A 102 -4.43 -6.31 20.90
C LYS A 102 -3.42 -5.20 21.14
N LEU A 103 -3.90 -3.99 21.39
CA LEU A 103 -3.06 -2.86 21.75
C LEU A 103 -2.75 -2.87 23.25
N LYS A 104 -1.69 -2.15 23.65
CA LYS A 104 -1.30 -1.98 25.06
C LYS A 104 -2.38 -1.37 25.96
N ASN A 105 -3.33 -0.64 25.38
CA ASN A 105 -4.48 -0.05 26.07
C ASN A 105 -5.70 -0.99 26.10
N GLU A 106 -5.50 -2.29 25.88
CA GLU A 106 -6.51 -3.35 25.78
C GLU A 106 -7.55 -3.19 24.65
N SER A 107 -7.43 -2.14 23.82
CA SER A 107 -8.30 -1.99 22.65
C SER A 107 -7.86 -2.92 21.51
N ILE A 108 -8.83 -3.33 20.69
CA ILE A 108 -8.58 -4.17 19.52
C ILE A 108 -8.46 -3.28 18.29
N GLU A 109 -7.34 -3.40 17.59
CA GLU A 109 -7.12 -2.77 16.30
C GLU A 109 -7.23 -3.80 15.18
N LYS A 110 -8.09 -3.53 14.20
CA LYS A 110 -8.25 -4.37 13.02
C LYS A 110 -7.39 -3.84 11.87
N VAL A 111 -6.40 -4.62 11.50
CA VAL A 111 -5.45 -4.33 10.43
C VAL A 111 -5.86 -5.11 9.19
N TYR A 112 -6.38 -4.41 8.19
CA TYR A 112 -6.82 -4.98 6.92
C TYR A 112 -5.71 -4.89 5.89
N ILE A 113 -5.42 -5.99 5.20
CA ILE A 113 -4.32 -6.11 4.24
C ILE A 113 -4.88 -6.68 2.93
N GLY A 114 -4.44 -6.14 1.80
CA GLY A 114 -4.65 -6.74 0.48
C GLY A 114 -3.42 -7.54 0.05
N LEU A 115 -3.58 -8.85 -0.16
CA LEU A 115 -2.51 -9.77 -0.55
C LEU A 115 -2.87 -10.54 -1.82
N ASP A 116 -1.89 -10.93 -2.64
CA ASP A 116 -2.16 -11.74 -3.84
C ASP A 116 -2.60 -13.16 -3.47
N HIS A 117 -1.99 -13.74 -2.43
CA HIS A 117 -2.22 -15.11 -1.94
C HIS A 117 -2.53 -15.14 -0.44
N PRO A 118 -3.77 -14.82 -0.02
CA PRO A 118 -4.13 -14.69 1.40
C PRO A 118 -4.00 -16.01 2.17
N GLU A 119 -4.31 -17.15 1.55
CA GLU A 119 -4.17 -18.47 2.14
C GLU A 119 -2.73 -18.83 2.53
N ILE A 120 -1.76 -18.54 1.66
CA ILE A 120 -0.34 -18.83 1.92
C ILE A 120 0.14 -17.98 3.10
N PHE A 121 -0.28 -16.72 3.14
CA PHE A 121 0.06 -15.81 4.21
C PHE A 121 -0.48 -16.27 5.57
N ILE A 122 -1.79 -16.60 5.64
CA ILE A 122 -2.43 -17.09 6.86
C ILE A 122 -1.71 -18.35 7.38
N ALA A 123 -1.47 -19.33 6.50
CA ALA A 123 -0.80 -20.58 6.87
C ALA A 123 0.68 -20.39 7.30
N SER A 124 1.34 -19.32 6.83
CA SER A 124 2.72 -18.99 7.22
C SER A 124 2.75 -18.26 8.56
N LEU A 125 1.80 -17.36 8.80
CA LEU A 125 1.68 -16.63 10.06
C LEU A 125 1.27 -17.55 11.20
N ASP A 126 0.32 -18.47 10.98
CA ASP A 126 -0.07 -19.48 11.97
C ASP A 126 1.10 -20.39 12.35
N ARG A 127 2.00 -20.69 11.40
CA ARG A 127 3.22 -21.45 11.69
C ARG A 127 4.21 -20.64 12.51
N ALA A 128 4.38 -19.35 12.21
CA ALA A 128 5.27 -18.47 12.96
C ALA A 128 4.75 -18.25 14.40
N ALA A 129 3.44 -18.02 14.57
CA ALA A 129 2.82 -17.81 15.88
C ALA A 129 2.87 -19.06 16.79
N LYS A 130 2.95 -20.26 16.21
CA LYS A 130 3.12 -21.52 16.96
C LYS A 130 4.59 -21.84 17.31
N ALA A 131 5.54 -21.13 16.69
CA ALA A 131 6.97 -21.36 16.85
C ALA A 131 7.63 -20.38 17.84
N SER A 132 6.98 -19.26 18.16
CA SER A 132 7.28 -18.38 19.31
C SER A 132 6.67 -18.93 20.59
#